data_AF-A0A329BHB3-F1
#
_entry.id   AF-A0A329BHB3-F1
#
_cell.length_a   1.000
_cell.length_b   1.000
_cell.length_c   1.000
_cell.angle_alpha   90.00
_cell.angle_beta   90.00
_cell.angle_gamma   90.00
#
_symmetry.space_group_name_H-M   'P 1'
#
loop_
_entity.id
_entity.type
_entity.pdbx_description
1 polymer ?
#
loop_
_entity_poly.entity_id
_entity_poly.type
_entity_poly.pdbx_seq_one_letter_code
_entity_poly.pdbx_strand_id
1 'polypeptide(L)'
;MAGRGNGQLLTDLIRVVYVTWYLQLAGFRATDLEIYQEAERALARCGARGMEENIWKIDQSDAMAIEHVLALHDWQLEHAPVSAMLDAQKRLTRFAQSSKVSPWQQIDA
;
A
#
# COMPACT_ATOMS: atom_id res chain seq x y z
N MET A 1 21.30 7.85 -16.54
CA MET A 1 20.89 6.54 -15.99
C MET A 1 19.53 6.74 -15.34
N ALA A 2 18.45 6.55 -16.10
CA ALA A 2 17.08 6.87 -15.69
C ALA A 2 16.26 5.58 -15.56
N GLY A 3 15.42 5.48 -14.54
CA GLY A 3 14.23 4.61 -14.60
C GLY A 3 14.08 3.46 -13.60
N ARG A 4 15.09 3.06 -12.81
CA ARG A 4 14.89 1.95 -11.83
C ARG A 4 14.40 2.39 -10.44
N GLY A 5 14.73 3.61 -10.02
CA GLY A 5 14.34 4.11 -8.70
C GLY A 5 12.82 4.23 -8.51
N ASN A 6 12.10 4.70 -9.54
CA ASN A 6 10.68 5.07 -9.37
C ASN A 6 9.74 3.85 -9.35
N GLY A 7 9.99 2.83 -10.16
CA GLY A 7 9.19 1.59 -10.13
C GLY A 7 9.38 0.78 -8.85
N GLN A 8 10.62 0.77 -8.31
CA GLN A 8 10.90 0.14 -7.02
C GLN A 8 10.23 0.91 -5.87
N LEU A 9 10.32 2.25 -5.86
CA LEU A 9 9.63 3.09 -4.87
C LEU A 9 8.11 2.91 -4.91
N LEU A 10 7.50 2.82 -6.10
CA LEU A 10 6.07 2.54 -6.24
C LEU A 10 5.70 1.17 -5.66
N THR A 11 6.53 0.16 -5.94
CA THR A 11 6.33 -1.19 -5.39
C THR A 11 6.41 -1.18 -3.87
N ASP A 12 7.37 -0.45 -3.29
CA ASP A 12 7.52 -0.35 -1.84
C ASP A 12 6.35 0.41 -1.20
N LEU A 13 5.81 1.44 -1.85
CA LEU A 13 4.57 2.10 -1.40
C LEU A 13 3.37 1.15 -1.41
N ILE A 14 3.19 0.35 -2.46
CA ILE A 14 2.11 -0.67 -2.51
C ILE A 14 2.25 -1.67 -1.36
N ARG A 15 3.49 -2.09 -1.05
CA ARG A 15 3.74 -2.99 0.08
C ARG A 15 3.35 -2.34 1.41
N VAL A 16 3.69 -1.08 1.61
CA VAL A 16 3.29 -0.34 2.82
C VAL A 16 1.77 -0.29 2.94
N VAL A 17 1.04 0.05 1.86
CA VAL A 17 -0.43 0.06 1.86
C VAL A 17 -1.01 -1.28 2.34
N TYR A 18 -0.48 -2.39 1.83
CA TYR A 18 -0.97 -3.72 2.19
C TYR A 18 -0.55 -4.17 3.59
N VAL A 19 0.66 -3.83 4.04
CA VAL A 19 1.10 -4.12 5.41
C VAL A 19 0.24 -3.34 6.41
N THR A 20 -0.01 -2.05 6.15
CA THR A 20 -0.88 -1.21 6.99
C THR A 20 -2.28 -1.78 7.12
N TRP A 21 -2.84 -2.27 6.02
CA TRP A 21 -4.12 -2.98 6.00
C TRP A 21 -4.10 -4.25 6.87
N TYR A 22 -3.06 -5.09 6.76
CA TYR A 22 -2.96 -6.30 7.56
C TYR A 22 -2.76 -6.03 9.05
N LEU A 23 -2.05 -4.95 9.41
CA LEU A 23 -1.89 -4.50 10.79
C LEU A 23 -3.20 -3.95 11.36
N GLN A 24 -3.99 -3.22 10.56
CA GLN A 24 -5.34 -2.83 10.92
C GLN A 24 -6.23 -4.06 11.22
N LEU A 25 -6.16 -5.10 10.37
CA LEU A 25 -6.88 -6.36 10.62
C LEU A 25 -6.37 -7.13 11.86
N ALA A 26 -5.15 -6.84 12.32
CA ALA A 26 -4.60 -7.37 13.57
C ALA A 26 -4.96 -6.50 14.80
N GLY A 27 -5.73 -5.43 14.62
CA GLY A 27 -6.22 -4.55 15.68
C GLY A 27 -5.41 -3.28 15.89
N PHE A 28 -4.40 -2.98 15.05
CA PHE A 28 -3.54 -1.82 15.21
C PHE A 28 -4.05 -0.61 14.44
N ARG A 29 -4.99 0.13 15.03
CA ARG A 29 -5.59 1.38 14.52
C ARG A 29 -6.20 1.23 13.11
N ALA A 30 -7.43 1.67 12.97
CA ALA A 30 -8.15 1.56 11.71
C ALA A 30 -8.26 2.90 10.99
N THR A 31 -8.31 2.82 9.66
CA THR A 31 -8.85 3.85 8.77
C THR A 31 -9.89 3.20 7.84
N ASP A 32 -10.63 4.02 7.13
CA ASP A 32 -11.67 3.56 6.22
C ASP A 32 -11.07 2.81 5.03
N LEU A 33 -11.77 1.76 4.58
CA LEU A 33 -11.35 0.96 3.43
C LEU A 33 -11.18 1.82 2.16
N GLU A 34 -11.98 2.87 2.03
CA GLU A 34 -11.93 3.82 0.91
C GLU A 34 -10.54 4.46 0.78
N ILE A 35 -9.88 4.79 1.90
CA ILE A 35 -8.53 5.38 1.91
C ILE A 35 -7.50 4.42 1.30
N TYR A 36 -7.60 3.11 1.58
CA TYR A 36 -6.73 2.11 0.98
C TYR A 36 -7.00 1.94 -0.52
N GLN A 37 -8.27 1.93 -0.92
CA GLN A 37 -8.66 1.84 -2.32
C GLN A 37 -8.21 3.06 -3.13
N GLU A 38 -8.34 4.26 -2.57
CA GLU A 38 -7.86 5.50 -3.17
C GLU A 38 -6.35 5.51 -3.33
N ALA A 39 -5.61 5.11 -2.30
CA ALA A 39 -4.15 4.98 -2.35
C ALA A 39 -3.70 3.95 -3.41
N GLU A 40 -4.35 2.78 -3.48
CA GLU A 40 -4.07 1.77 -4.50
C GLU A 40 -4.33 2.28 -5.92
N ARG A 41 -5.47 2.95 -6.15
CA ARG A 41 -5.80 3.56 -7.45
C ARG A 41 -4.82 4.65 -7.84
N ALA A 42 -4.40 5.50 -6.90
CA ALA A 42 -3.39 6.53 -7.12
C ALA A 42 -2.04 5.92 -7.55
N LEU A 43 -1.59 4.87 -6.85
CA LEU A 43 -0.37 4.15 -7.19
C LEU A 43 -0.48 3.45 -8.55
N ALA A 44 -1.63 2.85 -8.86
CA ALA A 44 -1.89 2.23 -10.17
C ALA A 44 -1.85 3.25 -11.33
N ARG A 45 -2.47 4.43 -11.15
CA ARG A 45 -2.40 5.54 -12.12
C ARG A 45 -0.97 6.00 -12.34
N CYS A 46 -0.20 6.17 -11.26
CA CYS A 46 1.22 6.54 -11.34
C CYS A 46 2.04 5.49 -12.09
N GLY A 47 1.80 4.20 -11.83
CA GLY A 47 2.45 3.09 -12.53
C GLY A 47 2.14 3.06 -14.03
N ALA A 48 0.86 3.21 -14.40
CA ALA A 48 0.45 3.25 -15.80
C ALA A 48 1.13 4.39 -16.58
N ARG A 49 1.10 5.62 -16.03
CA ARG A 49 1.80 6.78 -16.61
C ARG A 49 3.32 6.60 -16.65
N GLY A 50 3.89 5.96 -15.63
CA GLY A 50 5.32 5.65 -15.58
C GLY A 50 5.76 4.68 -16.68
N MET A 51 4.90 3.73 -17.05
CA MET A 51 5.16 2.75 -18.11
C MET A 51 4.91 3.32 -19.51
N GLU A 52 3.86 4.11 -19.70
CA GLU A 52 3.46 4.65 -21.00
C GLU A 52 4.21 5.92 -21.39
N GLU A 53 4.38 6.84 -20.44
CA GLU A 53 4.87 8.21 -20.68
C GLU A 53 6.24 8.48 -20.04
N ASN A 54 6.77 7.52 -19.27
CA ASN A 54 7.95 7.69 -18.42
C ASN A 54 7.80 8.82 -17.38
N ILE A 55 6.54 9.15 -17.03
CA ILE A 55 6.19 10.16 -16.03
C ILE A 55 5.82 9.47 -14.73
N TRP A 56 6.71 9.57 -13.75
CA TRP A 56 6.54 9.00 -12.42
C TRP A 56 6.17 10.11 -11.44
N LYS A 57 4.91 10.53 -11.49
CA LYS A 57 4.39 11.61 -10.65
C LYS A 57 3.05 11.21 -10.04
N ILE A 58 2.94 11.45 -8.74
CA ILE A 58 1.68 11.37 -7.99
C ILE A 58 1.14 12.79 -7.91
N ASP A 59 -0.12 12.97 -8.30
CA ASP A 59 -0.78 14.27 -8.24
C ASP A 59 -1.15 14.62 -6.80
N GLN A 60 -1.28 15.90 -6.48
CA GLN A 60 -1.49 16.32 -5.09
C GLN A 60 -2.79 15.77 -4.48
N SER A 61 -3.84 15.64 -5.28
CA SER A 61 -5.09 14.99 -4.87
C SER A 61 -4.91 13.50 -4.57
N ASP A 62 -4.02 12.84 -5.32
CA ASP A 62 -3.71 11.42 -5.20
C ASP A 62 -2.74 11.14 -4.03
N ALA A 63 -1.91 12.13 -3.68
CA ALA A 63 -0.96 12.05 -2.58
C ALA A 63 -1.65 12.00 -1.21
N MET A 64 -2.80 12.66 -1.03
CA MET A 64 -3.49 12.74 0.26
C MET A 64 -3.85 11.37 0.84
N ALA A 65 -4.39 10.46 0.03
CA ALA A 65 -4.73 9.11 0.47
C ALA A 65 -3.48 8.31 0.85
N ILE A 66 -2.40 8.45 0.07
CA ILE A 66 -1.12 7.78 0.33
C ILE A 66 -0.50 8.32 1.63
N GLU A 67 -0.48 9.64 1.83
CA GLU A 67 0.01 10.28 3.05
C GLU A 67 -0.77 9.83 4.28
N HIS A 68 -2.09 9.67 4.18
CA HIS A 68 -2.90 9.14 5.28
C HIS A 68 -2.48 7.71 5.64
N VAL A 69 -2.33 6.83 4.63
CA VAL A 69 -1.88 5.45 4.86
C VAL A 69 -0.47 5.40 5.45
N LEU A 70 0.42 6.29 5.01
CA LEU A 70 1.78 6.39 5.56
C LEU A 70 1.78 6.85 7.02
N ALA A 71 1.01 7.89 7.36
CA ALA A 71 0.89 8.36 8.74
C ALA A 71 0.29 7.29 9.66
N LEU A 72 -0.65 6.47 9.14
CA LEU A 72 -1.16 5.32 9.87
C LEU A 72 -0.07 4.24 10.04
N HIS A 73 0.71 3.97 8.99
CA HIS A 73 1.80 3.01 9.03
C HIS A 73 2.87 3.41 10.06
N ASP A 74 3.26 4.68 10.11
CA ASP A 74 4.25 5.20 11.06
C ASP A 74 3.78 4.98 12.50
N TRP A 75 2.51 5.30 12.78
CA TRP A 75 1.92 5.00 14.09
C TRP A 75 1.95 3.51 14.40
N GLN A 76 1.64 2.65 13.43
CA GLN A 76 1.69 1.20 13.61
C GLN A 76 3.11 0.69 13.82
N LEU A 77 4.12 1.28 13.17
CA LEU A 77 5.53 0.93 13.37
C LEU A 77 6.00 1.24 14.80
N GLU A 78 5.51 2.35 15.37
CA GLU A 78 5.83 2.74 16.74
C GLU A 78 5.15 1.86 17.80
N HIS A 79 3.96 1.33 17.50
CA HIS A 79 3.10 0.68 18.52
C HIS A 79 2.90 -0.84 18.30
N ALA A 80 3.13 -1.37 17.11
CA ALA A 80 2.94 -2.79 16.83
C ALA A 80 4.17 -3.60 17.26
N PRO A 81 3.97 -4.79 17.86
CA PRO A 81 5.06 -5.69 18.14
C PRO A 81 5.65 -6.24 16.83
N VAL A 82 6.95 -6.54 16.86
CA VAL A 82 7.67 -7.11 15.69
C VAL A 82 7.00 -8.40 15.18
N SER A 83 6.40 -9.20 16.06
CA SER A 83 5.64 -10.40 15.66
C SER A 83 4.46 -10.08 14.74
N ALA A 84 3.70 -9.02 15.04
CA ALA A 84 2.58 -8.58 14.20
C ALA A 84 3.07 -8.06 12.85
N MET A 85 4.19 -7.34 12.82
CA MET A 85 4.83 -6.89 11.58
C MET A 85 5.29 -8.07 10.71
N LEU A 86 5.94 -9.07 11.31
CA LEU A 86 6.36 -10.29 10.61
C LEU A 86 5.17 -11.06 10.05
N ASP A 87 4.07 -11.14 10.78
CA ASP A 87 2.86 -11.82 10.33
C ASP A 87 2.14 -11.05 9.21
N ALA A 88 2.10 -9.72 9.27
CA ALA A 88 1.63 -8.88 8.17
C ALA A 88 2.49 -9.08 6.91
N GLN A 89 3.81 -9.12 7.05
CA GLN A 89 4.73 -9.37 5.94
C GLN A 89 4.55 -10.77 5.33
N LYS A 90 4.33 -11.81 6.15
CA LYS A 90 4.03 -13.17 5.65
C LYS A 90 2.73 -13.19 4.85
N ARG A 91 1.69 -12.48 5.31
CA ARG A 91 0.42 -12.36 4.59
C ARG A 91 0.62 -11.66 3.24
N LEU A 92 1.40 -10.60 3.21
CA LEU A 92 1.79 -9.92 1.96
C LEU A 92 2.54 -10.86 1.00
N THR A 93 3.51 -11.65 1.48
CA THR A 93 4.21 -12.63 0.64
C THR A 93 3.25 -13.68 0.08
N ARG A 94 2.33 -14.19 0.89
CA ARG A 94 1.30 -15.13 0.43
C ARG A 94 0.36 -14.49 -0.60
N PHE A 95 -0.01 -13.22 -0.39
CA PHE A 95 -0.82 -12.47 -1.35
C PHE A 95 -0.10 -12.28 -2.67
N ALA A 96 1.20 -11.95 -2.67
CA ALA A 96 2.00 -11.79 -3.88
C ALA A 96 2.13 -13.08 -4.72
N GLN A 97 1.91 -14.25 -4.09
CA GLN A 97 1.86 -15.55 -4.77
C GLN A 97 0.45 -15.91 -5.27
N SER A 98 -0.56 -15.13 -4.90
CA SER A 98 -1.95 -15.35 -5.30
C SER A 98 -2.29 -14.58 -6.59
N SER A 99 -3.33 -15.02 -7.28
CA SER A 99 -3.87 -14.32 -8.46
C SER A 99 -4.84 -13.18 -8.11
N LYS A 100 -4.88 -12.76 -6.84
CA LYS A 100 -5.80 -11.70 -6.38
C LYS A 100 -5.26 -10.33 -6.79
N VAL A 101 -6.17 -9.45 -7.20
CA VAL A 101 -5.81 -8.09 -7.64
C VAL A 101 -5.53 -7.19 -6.43
N SER A 102 -6.22 -7.41 -5.32
CA SER A 102 -6.10 -6.58 -4.11
C SER A 102 -6.42 -7.36 -2.83
N PRO A 103 -5.81 -7.04 -1.66
CA PRO A 103 -6.01 -7.81 -0.43
C PRO A 103 -7.36 -7.60 0.25
N TRP A 104 -8.14 -6.58 -0.14
CA TRP A 104 -9.46 -6.28 0.43
C TRP A 104 -10.66 -6.75 -0.41
N GLN A 105 -10.45 -7.40 -1.55
CA GLN A 105 -11.53 -8.02 -2.37
C GLN A 105 -12.26 -9.19 -1.68
N GLN A 106 -12.06 -9.40 -0.38
CA GLN A 106 -12.72 -10.45 0.40
C GLN A 106 -13.70 -9.90 1.44
N ILE A 107 -13.99 -8.58 1.43
CA ILE A 107 -15.07 -7.99 2.23
C ILE A 107 -16.27 -7.75 1.30
N ASP A 108 -16.79 -8.83 0.72
CA ASP A 108 -18.19 -8.85 0.31
C ASP A 108 -18.97 -9.45 1.49
N ALA A 109 -20.06 -8.74 1.84
CA ALA A 109 -20.90 -8.91 3.02
C ALA A 109 -21.52 -10.30 3.20
#